data_AF-A0A2E0PVR7-F1
#
_entry.id   AF-A0A2E0PVR7-F1
#
_cell.length_a   1.000
_cell.length_b   1.000
_cell.length_c   1.000
_cell.angle_alpha   90.00
_cell.angle_beta   90.00
_cell.angle_gamma   90.00
#
_symmetry.space_group_name_H-M   'P 1'
#
loop_
_entity.id
_entity.type
_entity.pdbx_description
1 polymer ?
#
loop_
_entity_poly.entity_id
_entity_poly.type
_entity_poly.pdbx_seq_one_letter_code
_entity_poly.pdbx_strand_id
1 'polypeptide(L)' 'MFNIDFSDLLAALALVFILEGLIPFLNPESIRKIFLAAAQMDNQTLRFLGVSSMLVGSIMLYIIR' A
#
# COMPACT_ATOMS: atom_id res chain seq x y z
N MET A 1 -20.05 11.84 13.10
CA MET A 1 -20.44 12.46 11.82
C MET A 1 -19.37 12.11 10.79
N PHE A 2 -19.40 10.90 10.23
CA PHE A 2 -18.46 10.49 9.17
C PHE A 2 -19.04 10.95 7.84
N ASN A 3 -18.48 12.00 7.24
CA ASN A 3 -18.75 12.34 5.85
C ASN A 3 -17.44 12.19 5.07
N ILE A 4 -17.33 11.09 4.32
CA ILE A 4 -16.26 10.90 3.35
C ILE A 4 -16.88 11.28 2.01
N ASP A 5 -16.45 12.42 1.48
CA ASP A 5 -16.91 12.84 0.16
C ASP A 5 -16.20 12.02 -0.92
N PHE A 6 -16.88 11.81 -2.05
CA PHE A 6 -16.31 11.06 -3.18
C PHE A 6 -14.99 11.68 -3.69
N SER A 7 -14.87 13.01 -3.58
CA SER A 7 -13.64 13.74 -3.90
C SER A 7 -12.45 13.30 -3.04
N ASP A 8 -12.65 13.08 -1.75
CA ASP A 8 -11.58 12.64 -0.83
C ASP A 8 -11.08 11.23 -1.19
N LEU A 9 -12.00 10.35 -1.58
CA LEU A 9 -11.65 9.00 -2.05
C LEU A 9 -10.84 9.05 -3.35
N LEU A 10 -11.24 9.89 -4.30
CA LEU A 10 -10.49 10.07 -5.56
C LEU A 10 -9.11 10.67 -5.32
N ALA A 11 -8.99 11.64 -4.41
CA ALA A 11 -7.70 12.22 -4.04
C ALA A 11 -6.79 11.18 -3.38
N ALA A 12 -7.31 10.38 -2.44
CA ALA A 12 -6.55 9.29 -1.83
C ALA A 12 -6.07 8.27 -2.87
N LEU A 13 -6.93 7.88 -3.81
CA LEU A 13 -6.58 6.97 -4.90
C LEU A 13 -5.50 7.56 -5.83
N ALA A 14 -5.61 8.84 -6.18
CA ALA A 14 -4.61 9.52 -7.00
C ALA A 14 -3.23 9.55 -6.30
N LEU A 15 -3.20 9.80 -4.99
CA LEU A 15 -1.96 9.75 -4.21
C LEU A 15 -1.34 8.35 -4.20
N VAL A 16 -2.15 7.29 -4.07
CA VAL A 16 -1.66 5.90 -4.17
C VAL A 16 -1.00 5.65 -5.52
N PHE A 17 -1.62 6.07 -6.63
CA PHE A 17 -1.01 5.90 -7.97
C PHE A 17 0.30 6.68 -8.14
N ILE A 18 0.37 7.92 -7.62
CA ILE A 18 1.60 8.71 -7.66
C ILE A 18 2.70 8.00 -6.87
N LEU A 19 2.41 7.55 -5.66
CA LEU A 19 3.38 6.87 -4.80
C LEU A 19 3.83 5.52 -5.37
N GLU A 20 2.90 4.71 -5.87
CA GLU A 20 3.19 3.44 -6.56
C GLU A 20 4.04 3.66 -7.82
N GLY A 21 3.82 4.75 -8.56
CA GLY A 21 4.57 5.08 -9.78
C GLY A 21 5.94 5.71 -9.53
N LEU A 22 6.16 6.35 -8.38
CA LEU A 22 7.42 7.03 -8.07
C LEU A 22 8.61 6.06 -7.98
N ILE A 23 8.47 4.96 -7.25
CA ILE A 23 9.54 3.96 -7.08
C ILE A 23 9.96 3.31 -8.41
N PRO A 24 9.06 2.77 -9.26
CA PRO A 24 9.44 2.19 -10.55
C PRO A 24 10.00 3.23 -11.52
N PHE A 25 9.57 4.50 -11.43
CA PHE A 25 10.12 5.57 -12.26
C PHE A 25 11.55 5.94 -11.85
N LEU A 26 11.82 6.08 -10.55
CA LEU A 26 13.13 6.48 -10.04
C LEU A 26 14.15 5.34 -10.05
N ASN A 27 13.73 4.11 -9.72
CA ASN A 27 14.62 2.96 -9.62
C ASN A 27 13.93 1.64 -10.01
N PRO A 28 13.85 1.34 -11.32
CA PRO A 28 13.21 0.12 -11.82
C PRO A 28 13.92 -1.17 -11.37
N GLU A 29 15.21 -1.12 -11.04
CA GLU A 29 15.96 -2.29 -10.56
C GLU A 29 15.61 -2.65 -9.12
N SER A 30 15.40 -1.65 -8.25
CA SER A 30 14.97 -1.90 -6.87
C SER A 30 13.59 -2.55 -6.82
N ILE A 31 12.62 -2.05 -7.59
CA ILE A 31 11.28 -2.62 -7.59
C ILE A 31 11.26 -4.07 -8.12
N ARG A 32 12.08 -4.39 -9.14
CA ARG A 32 12.27 -5.76 -9.63
C ARG A 32 12.78 -6.69 -8.55
N LYS A 33 13.77 -6.27 -7.76
CA LYS A 33 14.31 -7.07 -6.65
C LYS A 33 13.26 -7.31 -5.57
N ILE A 34 12.45 -6.32 -5.24
CA ILE A 34 11.35 -6.45 -4.27
C ILE A 34 10.33 -7.48 -4.76
N PHE A 35 9.92 -7.41 -6.03
CA PHE A 35 8.99 -8.39 -6.59
C PHE A 35 9.58 -9.80 -6.65
N LEU A 36 10.85 -9.95 -7.01
CA LEU A 36 11.53 -11.26 -7.00
C LEU A 36 11.64 -11.84 -5.58
N ALA A 37 11.94 -11.01 -4.58
CA ALA A 37 11.95 -11.42 -3.19
C ALA A 37 10.55 -11.88 -2.75
N ALA A 38 9.51 -11.10 -3.07
CA ALA A 38 8.12 -11.45 -2.77
C ALA A 38 7.69 -12.76 -3.46
N ALA A 39 8.11 -12.99 -4.71
CA ALA A 39 7.81 -14.22 -5.44
C ALA A 39 8.48 -15.47 -4.85
N GLN A 40 9.56 -15.31 -4.10
CA GLN A 40 10.26 -16.42 -3.41
C GLN A 40 9.72 -16.67 -2.00
N MET A 41 8.88 -15.78 -1.46
CA MET A 41 8.28 -15.96 -0.14
C MET A 41 7.14 -16.98 -0.20
N ASP A 42 7.02 -17.81 0.84
CA ASP A 42 5.88 -18.72 0.95
C ASP A 42 4.55 -17.95 1.14
N ASN A 43 3.47 -18.54 0.63
CA ASN A 43 2.12 -17.98 0.65
C ASN A 43 1.66 -17.57 2.05
N GLN A 44 2.03 -18.33 3.08
CA GLN A 44 1.68 -18.00 4.46
C GLN A 44 2.35 -16.71 4.93
N THR A 45 3.62 -16.51 4.58
CA THR A 45 4.37 -15.30 4.96
C THR A 45 3.82 -14.08 4.22
N LEU A 46 3.52 -14.23 2.92
CA LEU A 46 2.95 -13.15 2.12
C LEU A 46 1.58 -12.70 2.66
N ARG A 47 0.74 -13.66 3.06
CA ARG A 47 -0.56 -13.39 3.69
C ARG A 47 -0.41 -12.70 5.03
N PHE A 48 0.52 -13.16 5.88
CA PHE A 48 0.74 -12.55 7.19
C PHE A 48 1.24 -11.12 7.07
N LEU A 49 2.17 -10.86 6.14
CA LEU A 49 2.64 -9.52 5.80
C LEU A 49 1.45 -8.62 5.40
N GLY A 50 0.60 -9.10 4.50
CA GLY A 50 -0.61 -8.37 4.07
C GLY A 50 -1.61 -8.10 5.20
N VAL A 51 -1.89 -9.09 6.05
CA VAL A 51 -2.77 -8.90 7.21
C VAL A 51 -2.18 -7.89 8.19
N SER A 52 -0.88 -7.95 8.46
CA SER A 52 -0.22 -7.00 9.34
C SER A 52 -0.29 -5.57 8.81
N SER A 53 -0.10 -5.35 7.51
CA SER A 53 -0.19 -4.01 6.91
C SER A 53 -1.63 -3.48 6.90
N MET A 54 -2.61 -4.34 6.63
CA MET A 54 -4.04 -3.98 6.71
C MET A 54 -4.46 -3.58 8.13
N LEU A 55 -3.99 -4.32 9.15
CA LEU A 55 -4.28 -4.00 10.55
C LEU A 55 -3.64 -2.68 10.97
N VAL A 56 -2.35 -2.47 10.64
CA VAL A 56 -1.67 -1.21 10.93
C VAL A 56 -2.36 -0.05 10.23
N GLY A 57 -2.69 -0.18 8.94
CA GLY A 57 -3.42 0.84 8.19
C GLY A 57 -4.79 1.15 8.79
N SER A 58 -5.53 0.13 9.24
CA SER A 58 -6.85 0.28 9.87
C SER A 58 -6.76 0.98 11.23
N ILE A 59 -5.77 0.61 12.06
CA ILE A 59 -5.51 1.27 13.35
C ILE A 59 -5.12 2.73 13.13
N MET A 60 -4.24 2.99 12.16
CA MET A 60 -3.80 4.34 11.84
C MET A 60 -4.95 5.21 11.32
N LEU A 61 -5.83 4.64 10.49
CA LEU A 61 -7.04 5.32 10.03
C LEU A 61 -7.95 5.65 11.21
N TYR A 62 -8.16 4.71 12.14
CA TYR A 62 -8.98 4.92 13.35
C TYR A 62 -8.40 5.99 14.30
N ILE A 63 -7.08 6.14 14.38
CA ILE A 63 -6.45 7.17 15.21
C ILE A 63 -6.57 8.56 14.58
N ILE A 64 -6.44 8.64 13.25
CA ILE A 64 -6.46 9.92 12.53
C ILE A 64 -7.90 10.40 12.29
N ARG A 65 -8.88 9.48 12.19
CA ARG A 65 -10.24 9.74 11.73
C ARG A 65 -11.27 8.94 12.54
#